data_AF-X0XAT4-F1
#
_entry.id   AF-X0XAT4-F1
#
_cell.length_a   1.000
_cell.length_b   1.000
_cell.length_c   1.000
_cell.angle_alpha   90.00
_cell.angle_beta   90.00
_cell.angle_gamma   90.00
#
_symmetry.space_group_name_H-M   'P 1'
#
loop_
_entity.id
_entity.type
_entity.pdbx_description
1 polymer ?
#
loop_
_entity_poly.entity_id
_entity_poly.type
_entity_poly.pdbx_seq_one_letter_code
_entity_poly.pdbx_strand_id
1 'polypeptide(L)'
;ALVDMAIDLINGYLLCGQASTKVEMEVPLADNGQLDNGQTISMKERKATIAHRYITKNAPKIAALAELIRTGDKSTFTEYETLVGPVQELG
;
A
#
# COMPACT_ATOMS: atom_id res chain seq x y z
N ALA A 1 -3.29 11.68 6.94
CA ALA A 1 -2.61 12.07 5.68
C ALA A 1 -1.14 11.65 5.66
N LEU A 2 -0.27 12.21 6.52
CA LEU A 2 1.17 11.87 6.53
C LEU A 2 1.43 10.39 6.81
N VAL A 3 0.79 9.84 7.85
CA VAL A 3 0.93 8.43 8.23
C VAL A 3 0.42 7.51 7.11
N ASP A 4 -0.73 7.83 6.52
CA ASP A 4 -1.31 7.04 5.41
C ASP A 4 -0.36 6.99 4.20
N MET A 5 0.23 8.13 3.86
CA MET A 5 1.20 8.23 2.77
C MET A 5 2.46 7.41 3.07
N ALA A 6 2.97 7.47 4.31
CA ALA A 6 4.12 6.70 4.74
C ALA A 6 3.87 5.19 4.64
N ILE A 7 2.68 4.72 5.06
CA ILE A 7 2.28 3.32 4.95
C ILE A 7 2.29 2.86 3.49
N ASP A 8 1.70 3.64 2.58
CA ASP A 8 1.65 3.29 1.15
C ASP A 8 3.06 3.23 0.54
N LEU A 9 3.95 4.14 0.91
CA LEU A 9 5.34 4.16 0.44
C LEU A 9 6.15 2.96 0.96
N ILE A 10 6.05 2.66 2.25
CA ILE A 10 6.77 1.52 2.87
C ILE A 10 6.30 0.21 2.26
N ASN A 11 4.99 0.02 2.10
CA ASN A 11 4.44 -1.18 1.46
C ASN A 11 4.92 -1.31 0.01
N GLY A 12 4.92 -0.22 -0.76
CA GLY A 12 5.46 -0.21 -2.13
C GLY A 12 6.93 -0.64 -2.16
N TYR A 13 7.75 -0.09 -1.27
CA TYR A 13 9.17 -0.46 -1.15
C TYR A 13 9.35 -1.96 -0.81
N LEU A 14 8.62 -2.47 0.18
CA LEU A 14 8.71 -3.88 0.58
C LEU A 14 8.27 -4.81 -0.55
N LEU A 15 7.23 -4.44 -1.31
CA LEU A 15 6.79 -5.20 -2.48
C LEU A 15 7.82 -5.20 -3.61
N CYS A 16 8.52 -4.10 -3.85
CA CYS A 16 9.66 -4.06 -4.77
C CYS A 16 10.79 -5.03 -4.33
N GLY A 17 11.08 -5.08 -3.04
CA GLY A 17 12.02 -6.06 -2.47
C GLY A 17 11.58 -7.50 -2.73
N GLN A 18 10.28 -7.79 -2.57
CA GLN A 18 9.70 -9.09 -2.88
C GLN A 18 9.74 -9.41 -4.38
N ALA A 19 9.52 -8.44 -5.27
CA ALA A 19 9.64 -8.62 -6.72
C ALA A 19 11.07 -8.98 -7.17
N SER A 20 12.06 -8.61 -6.37
CA SER A 20 13.47 -8.96 -6.57
C SER A 20 13.86 -10.28 -5.89
N THR A 21 12.90 -11.17 -5.63
CA THR A 21 13.16 -12.48 -5.02
C THR A 21 14.12 -13.31 -5.87
N LYS A 22 15.00 -14.05 -5.19
CA LYS A 22 15.92 -15.04 -5.78
C LYS A 22 15.39 -16.48 -5.66
N VAL A 23 14.15 -16.63 -5.21
CA VAL A 23 13.52 -17.94 -5.05
C VAL A 23 13.06 -18.42 -6.41
N GLU A 24 13.68 -19.48 -6.90
CA GLU A 24 13.26 -20.20 -8.10
C GLU A 24 12.10 -21.13 -7.73
N MET A 25 10.87 -20.67 -7.99
CA MET A 25 9.64 -21.40 -7.69
C MET A 25 8.59 -21.05 -8.73
N GLU A 26 7.93 -22.06 -9.27
CA GLU A 26 6.76 -21.91 -10.14
C GLU A 26 5.49 -21.90 -9.29
N VAL A 27 4.55 -21.03 -9.64
CA VAL A 27 3.25 -20.91 -8.97
C VAL A 27 2.11 -21.00 -9.97
N PRO A 28 1.02 -21.71 -9.64
CA PRO A 28 -0.12 -21.81 -10.51
C PRO A 28 -0.77 -20.43 -10.71
N LEU A 29 -1.13 -20.13 -11.95
CA LEU A 29 -2.06 -19.05 -12.29
C LEU A 29 -3.48 -19.43 -11.83
N ALA A 30 -4.27 -18.42 -11.48
CA ALA A 30 -5.67 -18.64 -11.16
C ALA A 30 -6.43 -19.00 -12.44
N ASP A 31 -7.26 -20.05 -12.37
CA ASP A 31 -8.06 -20.50 -13.50
C ASP A 31 -9.16 -19.47 -13.81
N ASN A 32 -9.15 -18.98 -15.04
CA ASN A 32 -10.06 -18.01 -15.62
C ASN A 32 -11.15 -18.68 -16.48
N GLY A 33 -11.38 -19.97 -16.29
CA GLY A 33 -12.50 -20.72 -16.90
C GLY A 33 -12.20 -21.20 -18.33
N GLN A 34 -10.92 -21.19 -18.74
CA GLN A 34 -10.47 -21.82 -19.98
C GLN A 34 -9.87 -23.17 -19.62
N LEU A 35 -10.30 -24.22 -20.34
CA LEU A 35 -9.90 -25.62 -20.16
C LEU A 35 -8.39 -25.76 -19.87
N ASP A 36 -8.15 -26.00 -18.60
CA ASP A 36 -6.98 -26.54 -17.91
C ASP A 36 -5.75 -26.87 -18.78
N ASN A 37 -4.74 -25.99 -18.68
CA ASN A 37 -3.38 -26.30 -19.09
C ASN A 37 -2.38 -26.19 -17.92
N GLY A 38 -2.83 -26.16 -16.66
CA GLY A 38 -1.94 -26.12 -15.49
C GLY A 38 -0.88 -24.99 -15.57
N GLN A 39 -1.25 -23.84 -16.13
CA GLN A 39 -0.29 -22.80 -16.49
C GLN A 39 0.34 -22.22 -15.22
N THR A 40 1.68 -22.29 -15.13
CA THR A 40 2.43 -21.69 -14.03
C THR A 40 3.15 -20.43 -14.50
N ILE A 41 3.44 -19.56 -13.54
CA ILE A 41 4.37 -18.45 -13.71
C ILE A 41 5.45 -18.53 -12.64
N SER A 42 6.60 -17.92 -12.90
CA SER A 42 7.61 -17.79 -11.87
C SER A 42 7.08 -16.94 -10.70
N MET A 43 7.48 -17.30 -9.48
CA MET A 43 7.20 -16.51 -8.27
C MET A 43 7.72 -15.08 -8.41
N LYS A 44 8.84 -14.90 -9.11
CA LYS A 44 9.41 -13.60 -9.43
C LYS A 44 8.46 -12.76 -10.28
N GLU A 45 7.93 -13.33 -11.36
CA GLU A 45 6.95 -12.67 -12.22
C GLU A 45 5.65 -12.34 -11.48
N ARG A 46 5.15 -13.27 -10.66
CA ARG A 46 3.97 -13.03 -9.81
C ARG A 46 4.18 -11.84 -8.88
N LYS A 47 5.30 -11.81 -8.16
CA LYS A 47 5.60 -10.74 -7.20
C LYS A 47 5.85 -9.40 -7.90
N ALA A 48 6.51 -9.41 -9.06
CA ALA A 48 6.67 -8.21 -9.89
C ALA A 48 5.32 -7.64 -10.34
N THR A 49 4.41 -8.49 -10.79
CA THR A 49 3.06 -8.08 -11.19
C THR A 49 2.28 -7.47 -10.02
N ILE A 50 2.36 -8.06 -8.84
CA ILE A 50 1.72 -7.54 -7.62
C ILE A 50 2.31 -6.18 -7.23
N ALA A 51 3.63 -6.05 -7.19
CA ALA A 51 4.32 -4.81 -6.85
C ALA A 51 3.95 -3.69 -7.83
N HIS A 52 4.01 -3.98 -9.13
CA HIS A 52 3.63 -3.03 -10.18
C HIS A 52 2.18 -2.55 -10.01
N ARG A 53 1.24 -3.48 -9.85
CA ARG A 53 -0.18 -3.14 -9.64
C ARG A 53 -0.38 -2.26 -8.41
N TYR A 54 0.28 -2.59 -7.29
CA TYR A 54 0.17 -1.81 -6.07
C TYR A 54 0.66 -0.37 -6.26
N ILE A 55 1.83 -0.20 -6.88
CA ILE A 55 2.43 1.12 -7.12
C ILE A 55 1.54 1.94 -8.05
N THR A 56 1.14 1.39 -9.20
CA THR A 56 0.29 2.11 -10.16
C THR A 56 -1.05 2.51 -9.54
N LYS A 57 -1.67 1.64 -8.74
CA LYS A 57 -2.96 1.93 -8.09
C LYS A 57 -2.84 3.01 -7.01
N ASN A 58 -1.76 3.01 -6.24
CA ASN A 58 -1.60 3.92 -5.10
C ASN A 58 -0.91 5.24 -5.45
N ALA A 59 -0.20 5.34 -6.58
CA ALA A 59 0.42 6.58 -7.04
C ALA A 59 -0.50 7.82 -7.00
N PRO A 60 -1.75 7.80 -7.52
CA PRO A 60 -2.63 8.96 -7.44
C PRO A 60 -3.04 9.31 -6.01
N LYS A 61 -3.25 8.30 -5.14
CA LYS A 61 -3.55 8.51 -3.72
C LYS A 61 -2.39 9.21 -3.00
N ILE A 62 -1.16 8.74 -3.21
CA ILE A 62 0.05 9.33 -2.64
C ILE A 62 0.19 10.79 -3.08
N ALA A 63 -0.03 11.09 -4.37
CA ALA A 63 0.02 12.47 -4.88
C ALA A 63 -1.01 13.38 -4.21
N ALA A 64 -2.26 12.92 -4.05
CA ALA A 64 -3.31 13.67 -3.37
C ALA A 64 -3.00 13.89 -1.87
N LEU A 65 -2.46 12.88 -1.19
CA LEU A 65 -2.04 13.00 0.21
C LEU A 65 -0.87 13.98 0.37
N ALA A 66 0.10 13.96 -0.55
CA ALA A 66 1.19 14.92 -0.56
C ALA A 66 0.66 16.35 -0.72
N GLU A 67 -0.30 16.57 -1.62
CA GLU A 67 -0.93 17.88 -1.77
C GLU A 67 -1.61 18.33 -0.48
N LEU A 68 -2.44 17.48 0.12
CA LEU A 68 -3.13 17.77 1.38
C LEU A 68 -2.18 18.12 2.53
N ILE A 69 -1.00 17.51 2.57
CA ILE A 69 0.01 17.84 3.60
C ILE A 69 0.63 19.21 3.30
N ARG A 70 0.89 19.53 2.02
CA ARG A 70 1.50 20.80 1.61
C ARG A 70 0.58 22.00 1.75
N THR A 71 -0.74 21.83 1.69
CA THR A 71 -1.67 22.94 1.94
C THR A 71 -1.53 23.48 3.36
N GLY A 72 -0.98 22.68 4.30
CA GLY A 72 -0.72 23.13 5.66
C GLY A 72 -1.99 23.56 6.38
N ASP A 73 -3.14 22.98 5.99
CA ASP A 73 -4.43 23.31 6.57
C ASP A 73 -4.46 22.91 8.06
N LYS A 74 -4.63 23.92 8.92
CA LYS A 74 -4.71 23.80 10.37
C LYS A 74 -6.13 24.07 10.89
N SER A 75 -7.13 24.17 10.00
CA SER A 75 -8.52 24.46 10.37
C SER A 75 -9.07 23.49 11.42
N THR A 76 -8.61 22.24 11.41
CA THR A 76 -8.99 21.21 12.38
C THR A 76 -8.15 21.21 13.66
N PHE A 77 -7.08 22.00 13.75
CA PHE A 77 -6.22 22.02 14.94
C PHE A 77 -6.95 22.62 16.13
N THR A 78 -7.88 23.55 15.88
CA THR A 78 -8.79 24.08 16.91
C THR A 78 -9.80 23.05 17.41
N GLU A 79 -10.03 21.97 16.64
CA GLU A 79 -10.90 20.87 17.03
C GLU A 79 -10.14 19.76 17.77
N TYR A 80 -8.82 19.88 17.93
CA TYR A 80 -8.02 18.86 18.60
C TYR A 80 -8.49 18.62 20.04
N GLU A 81 -8.79 19.68 20.80
CA GLU A 81 -9.33 19.57 22.17
C GLU A 81 -10.73 18.92 22.19
N THR A 82 -11.52 19.09 21.12
CA THR A 82 -12.83 18.45 20.96
C THR A 82 -12.71 16.98 20.59
N LEU A 83 -11.72 16.62 19.76
CA LEU A 83 -11.48 15.26 19.27
C LEU A 83 -10.73 14.39 20.29
N VAL A 84 -9.83 14.99 21.04
CA VAL A 84 -9.04 14.36 22.10
C VAL A 84 -9.69 14.75 23.43
N GLY A 85 -10.85 14.16 23.70
CA GLY A 85 -11.57 14.37 24.95
C GLY A 85 -10.68 14.12 26.18
N PRO A 86 -11.04 14.68 27.35
CA PRO A 86 -10.20 14.61 28.54
C PRO A 86 -9.82 13.17 28.86
N VAL A 87 -8.51 12.90 28.88
CA VAL A 87 -7.97 11.64 29.38
C VAL A 87 -8.29 11.59 30.87
N GLN A 88 -9.17 10.69 31.27
CA GLN A 88 -9.43 10.44 32.69
C GLN A 88 -8.14 9.94 33.31
N GLU A 89 -7.46 10.79 34.08
CA GLU A 89 -6.38 10.31 34.94
C GLU A 89 -7.03 9.41 36.00
N LEU A 90 -6.70 8.12 35.93
CA LEU A 90 -7.11 7.13 36.92
C LEU A 90 -6.51 7.54 38.27
N GLY A 91 -7.35 8.12 39.13
CA GLY A 91 -7.06 8.34 40.55
C GLY A 91 -6.98 7.03 41.32
#